data_AF-A0A7J8MAQ5-F1
#
_entry.id   AF-A0A7J8MAQ5-F1
#
_cell.length_a   1.000
_cell.length_b   1.000
_cell.length_c   1.000
_cell.angle_alpha   90.00
_cell.angle_beta   90.00
_cell.angle_gamma   90.00
#
_symmetry.space_group_name_H-M   'P 1'
#
loop_
_entity.id
_entity.type
_entity.pdbx_description
1 polymer ?
#
loop_
_entity_poly.entity_id
_entity_poly.type
_entity_poly.pdbx_seq_one_letter_code
_entity_poly.pdbx_strand_id
1 'polypeptide(L)'
;MELVERCMIQVRERDVETLNMRSFHMHDLMRDVCLSKAKQEKFLYVADQSNACQLATIGRVRRVSVHKLFPIQCIKSPCLRSLLFFDAFLPDEELEKVLLLTMVRVLDYERGGDAGCKLPNDIGKLIHLRFFRLRDLNFWSSKLPSSLGNLRFLQTLDLRIIGRWSNSIRVPNVIWRMEKLIHLYLPSKCKSKTKLKLGTLKNLQTLVNFNTKNCYLKDLINMTNIRELEIQGHFNIEDFYTEELGRNPAIVQSKYLHSLSIINDEGRIDPRHLTHLLSSCNSISRLSLDVKIRRLPKYHYLSSNLAYIKLRKCKLEEDTIPTLEKLPYLRMLEFHEEAFIGKEMLCCGQAFAKLESLFRTRKIKESWITIKEDLKKAHDRLWWDFIVD
;
A
#
# COMPACT_ATOMS: atom_id res chain seq x y z
N MET A 1 10.42 16.48 -1.11
CA MET A 1 11.78 16.92 -1.50
C MET A 1 12.13 18.25 -0.84
N GLU A 2 11.30 19.29 -0.99
CA GLU A 2 11.54 20.64 -0.42
C GLU A 2 11.98 20.66 1.07
N LEU A 3 11.33 19.90 1.97
CA LEU A 3 11.72 19.89 3.39
C LEU A 3 13.12 19.29 3.64
N VAL A 4 13.53 18.33 2.81
CA VAL A 4 14.88 17.73 2.85
C VAL A 4 15.90 18.71 2.28
N GLU A 5 15.56 19.35 1.16
CA GLU A 5 16.40 20.38 0.52
C GLU A 5 16.65 21.58 1.43
N ARG A 6 15.68 21.92 2.28
CA ARG A 6 15.81 22.95 3.33
C ARG A 6 16.43 22.44 4.63
N CYS A 7 16.94 21.22 4.64
CA CYS A 7 17.54 20.56 5.81
C CYS A 7 16.65 20.53 7.07
N MET A 8 15.33 20.64 6.93
CA MET A 8 14.40 20.57 8.06
C MET A 8 14.14 19.13 8.51
N ILE A 9 14.27 18.17 7.59
CA ILE A 9 14.21 16.73 7.86
C ILE A 9 15.35 16.02 7.14
N GLN A 10 15.86 14.95 7.76
CA GLN A 10 16.94 14.11 7.25
C GLN A 10 16.38 12.75 6.84
N VAL A 11 16.75 12.25 5.66
CA VAL A 11 16.36 10.91 5.21
C VAL A 11 17.19 9.88 5.95
N ARG A 12 16.54 8.95 6.65
CA ARG A 12 17.19 7.86 7.39
C ARG A 12 17.32 6.63 6.51
N GLU A 13 16.20 6.18 5.95
CA GLU A 13 16.15 5.04 5.05
C GLU A 13 15.46 5.42 3.76
N ARG A 14 15.97 4.87 2.66
CA ARG A 14 15.24 4.79 1.40
C ARG A 14 14.77 3.38 1.22
N ASP A 15 13.56 3.26 0.73
CA ASP A 15 13.03 1.98 0.29
C ASP A 15 13.91 1.48 -0.86
N VAL A 16 14.43 0.26 -0.71
CA VAL A 16 15.39 -0.32 -1.67
C VAL A 16 14.75 -0.44 -3.05
N GLU A 17 13.45 -0.73 -3.09
CA GLU A 17 12.68 -1.02 -4.29
C GLU A 17 12.33 0.24 -5.11
N THR A 18 12.04 1.32 -4.40
CA THR A 18 11.49 2.55 -4.99
C THR A 18 12.44 3.73 -4.93
N LEU A 19 13.54 3.62 -4.17
CA LEU A 19 14.43 4.72 -3.75
C LEU A 19 13.69 5.90 -3.07
N ASN A 20 12.39 5.72 -2.82
CA ASN A 20 11.57 6.68 -2.13
C ASN A 20 12.01 6.73 -0.66
N MET A 21 11.83 7.89 -0.05
CA MET A 21 12.11 8.07 1.37
C MET A 21 11.17 7.17 2.16
N ARG A 22 11.72 6.18 2.88
CA ARG A 22 10.96 5.23 3.70
C ARG A 22 10.80 5.76 5.11
N SER A 23 11.89 6.27 5.68
CA SER A 23 11.91 6.90 6.99
C SER A 23 12.74 8.17 6.95
N PHE A 24 12.33 9.14 7.75
CA PHE A 24 13.01 10.40 7.93
C PHE A 24 13.00 10.76 9.41
N HIS A 25 13.90 11.64 9.80
CA HIS A 25 14.03 12.13 11.15
C HIS A 25 14.19 13.65 11.13
N MET A 26 13.73 14.30 12.19
CA MET A 26 13.89 15.74 12.39
C MET A 26 14.86 15.93 13.55
N HIS A 27 15.87 16.77 13.36
CA HIS A 27 16.83 17.11 14.42
C HIS A 27 16.11 17.72 15.63
N ASP A 28 16.55 17.41 16.85
CA ASP A 28 15.86 17.78 18.08
C ASP A 28 15.66 19.29 18.23
N LEU A 29 16.69 20.10 17.94
CA LEU A 29 16.55 21.56 17.92
C LEU A 29 15.47 22.07 16.95
N MET A 30 15.35 21.46 15.76
CA MET A 30 14.31 21.83 14.79
C MET A 30 12.92 21.43 15.30
N ARG A 31 12.83 20.27 15.95
CA ARG A 31 11.60 19.80 16.60
C ARG A 31 11.17 20.76 17.71
N ASP A 32 12.08 21.21 18.56
CA ASP A 32 11.79 22.13 19.65
C ASP A 32 11.34 23.51 19.15
N VAL A 33 11.97 24.03 18.10
CA VAL A 33 11.52 25.24 17.40
C VAL A 33 10.10 25.08 16.87
N CYS A 34 9.81 23.95 16.21
CA CYS A 34 8.47 23.66 15.67
C CYS A 34 7.41 23.54 16.77
N LEU A 35 7.74 22.88 17.89
CA LEU A 35 6.82 22.73 19.03
C LEU A 35 6.56 24.08 19.72
N SER A 36 7.59 24.89 19.93
CA SER A 36 7.48 26.23 20.47
C SER A 36 6.56 27.10 19.61
N LYS A 37 6.79 27.11 18.29
CA LYS A 37 5.95 27.88 17.35
C LYS A 37 4.52 27.34 17.29
N ALA A 38 4.34 26.02 17.29
CA ALA A 38 3.00 25.43 17.28
C ALA A 38 2.19 25.76 18.55
N LYS A 39 2.85 25.84 19.72
CA LYS A 39 2.24 26.28 20.99
C LYS A 39 1.86 27.76 20.94
N GLN A 40 2.74 28.62 20.44
CA GLN A 40 2.49 30.05 20.26
C GLN A 40 1.26 30.30 19.38
N GLU A 41 1.14 29.57 18.26
CA GLU A 41 0.06 29.71 17.28
C GLU A 41 -1.21 28.90 17.64
N LYS A 42 -1.21 28.16 18.76
CA LYS A 42 -2.27 27.21 19.15
C LYS A 42 -2.64 26.24 18.02
N PHE A 43 -1.65 25.87 17.22
CA PHE A 43 -1.84 25.10 16.00
C PHE A 43 -2.03 23.60 16.28
N LEU A 44 -1.23 23.08 17.22
CA LEU A 44 -1.16 21.67 17.59
C LEU A 44 -1.21 21.56 19.11
N TYR A 45 -1.96 20.57 19.59
CA TYR A 45 -1.90 20.13 20.98
C TYR A 45 -1.52 18.65 21.04
N VAL A 46 -0.54 18.34 21.88
CA VAL A 46 -0.09 16.97 22.13
C VAL A 46 -0.74 16.52 23.44
N ALA A 47 -1.67 15.59 23.33
CA ALA A 47 -2.48 15.07 24.42
C ALA A 47 -1.90 13.77 24.98
N ASP A 48 -1.73 13.70 26.30
CA ASP A 48 -1.31 12.51 27.03
C ASP A 48 -2.00 12.44 28.42
N GLN A 49 -1.82 11.33 29.15
CA GLN A 49 -2.42 11.17 30.48
C GLN A 49 -2.03 12.28 31.47
N SER A 50 -0.82 12.83 31.36
CA SER A 50 -0.30 13.83 32.29
C SER A 50 -0.98 15.20 32.12
N ASN A 51 -1.53 15.47 30.93
CA ASN A 51 -2.13 16.76 30.58
C ASN A 51 -3.65 16.68 30.27
N ALA A 52 -4.30 15.57 30.62
CA ALA A 52 -5.73 15.35 30.37
C ALA A 52 -6.64 16.45 30.96
N CYS A 53 -6.28 16.99 32.12
CA CYS A 53 -7.02 18.08 32.78
C CYS A 53 -6.82 19.45 32.10
N GLN A 54 -5.76 19.63 31.29
CA GLN A 54 -5.42 20.92 30.68
C GLN A 54 -6.18 21.17 29.38
N LEU A 55 -6.61 20.11 28.68
CA LEU A 55 -7.25 20.22 27.36
C LEU A 55 -8.63 20.91 27.42
N ALA A 56 -9.36 20.74 28.54
CA ALA A 56 -10.61 21.47 28.78
C ALA A 56 -10.41 23.00 28.82
N THR A 57 -9.20 23.46 29.17
CA THR A 57 -8.82 24.87 29.30
C THR A 57 -8.25 25.44 28.00
N ILE A 58 -7.81 24.58 27.08
CA ILE A 58 -7.11 24.99 25.85
C ILE A 58 -8.14 25.20 24.74
N GLY A 59 -8.80 26.35 24.80
CA GLY A 59 -9.74 26.78 23.77
C GLY A 59 -9.11 26.85 22.37
N ARG A 60 -9.90 26.43 21.37
CA ARG A 60 -9.68 26.56 19.91
C ARG A 60 -8.37 25.97 19.34
N VAL A 61 -8.15 24.68 19.53
CA VAL A 61 -7.08 23.95 18.82
C VAL A 61 -7.58 23.37 17.50
N ARG A 62 -6.76 23.43 16.44
CA ARG A 62 -7.10 22.87 15.12
C ARG A 62 -6.62 21.44 14.93
N ARG A 63 -5.56 21.02 15.62
CA ARG A 63 -4.97 19.67 15.51
C ARG A 63 -4.65 19.10 16.88
N VAL A 64 -5.06 17.87 17.13
CA VAL A 64 -4.72 17.15 18.35
C VAL A 64 -4.01 15.85 17.98
N SER A 65 -2.86 15.62 18.59
CA SER A 65 -2.17 14.32 18.56
C SER A 65 -2.30 13.68 19.92
N VAL A 66 -2.89 12.49 19.98
CA VAL A 66 -3.12 11.71 21.19
C VAL A 66 -2.05 10.64 21.29
N HIS A 67 -1.30 10.66 22.39
CA HIS A 67 -0.32 9.64 22.73
C HIS A 67 -0.81 8.86 23.95
N LYS A 68 -0.74 7.52 23.88
CA LYS A 68 -1.22 6.62 24.94
C LYS A 68 -2.72 6.77 25.20
N LEU A 69 -3.21 6.25 26.32
CA LEU A 69 -4.61 6.34 26.73
C LEU A 69 -4.97 7.78 27.10
N PHE A 70 -5.90 8.42 26.37
CA PHE A 70 -6.36 9.78 26.65
C PHE A 70 -7.90 9.85 26.64
N PRO A 71 -8.55 10.45 27.66
CA PRO A 71 -10.00 10.64 27.67
C PRO A 71 -10.44 11.63 26.58
N ILE A 72 -11.08 11.15 25.52
CA ILE A 72 -11.47 11.93 24.34
C ILE A 72 -12.53 12.98 24.70
N GLN A 73 -13.32 12.75 25.75
CA GLN A 73 -14.25 13.73 26.30
C GLN A 73 -13.61 15.06 26.70
N CYS A 74 -12.30 15.10 26.94
CA CYS A 74 -11.56 16.33 27.21
C CYS A 74 -11.31 17.16 25.93
N ILE A 75 -11.49 16.57 24.75
CA ILE A 75 -11.29 17.24 23.45
C ILE A 75 -12.55 18.03 23.08
N LYS A 76 -12.70 19.22 23.66
CA LYS A 76 -13.80 20.15 23.36
C LYS A 76 -13.30 21.29 22.49
N SER A 77 -13.11 21.04 21.19
CA SER A 77 -12.70 22.08 20.23
C SER A 77 -13.62 22.11 19.00
N PRO A 78 -14.45 23.17 18.83
CA PRO A 78 -15.34 23.28 17.68
C PRO A 78 -14.58 23.52 16.36
N CYS A 79 -13.30 23.91 16.41
CA CYS A 79 -12.47 24.15 15.23
C CYS A 79 -11.48 23.02 14.93
N LEU A 80 -11.61 21.88 15.59
CA LEU A 80 -10.76 20.71 15.38
C LEU A 80 -10.93 20.20 13.94
N ARG A 81 -9.81 20.03 13.24
CA ARG A 81 -9.74 19.55 11.87
C ARG A 81 -8.90 18.28 11.73
N SER A 82 -8.01 18.01 12.67
CA SER A 82 -7.15 16.83 12.64
C SER A 82 -7.07 16.18 14.02
N LEU A 83 -7.29 14.87 14.05
CA LEU A 83 -7.12 14.04 15.23
C LEU A 83 -6.25 12.85 14.84
N LEU A 84 -5.09 12.76 15.48
CA LEU A 84 -4.08 11.73 15.21
C LEU A 84 -3.91 10.91 16.49
N PHE A 85 -3.86 9.60 16.38
CA PHE A 85 -3.65 8.68 17.49
C PHE A 85 -2.35 7.92 17.27
N PHE A 86 -1.47 7.95 18.26
CA PHE A 86 -0.18 7.28 18.26
C PHE A 86 -0.10 6.33 19.45
N ASP A 87 0.02 5.03 19.18
CA ASP A 87 0.11 3.97 20.21
C ASP A 87 -1.00 4.07 21.28
N ALA A 88 -2.19 4.54 20.87
CA ALA A 88 -3.32 4.80 21.76
C ALA A 88 -4.30 3.62 21.75
N PHE A 89 -4.66 3.13 22.93
CA PHE A 89 -5.78 2.21 23.11
C PHE A 89 -7.08 3.01 23.15
N LEU A 90 -8.07 2.61 22.37
CA LEU A 90 -9.37 3.27 22.30
C LEU A 90 -10.50 2.27 22.54
N PRO A 91 -11.14 2.32 23.72
CA PRO A 91 -12.39 1.61 23.96
C PRO A 91 -13.48 2.07 22.99
N ASP A 92 -14.48 1.22 22.76
CA ASP A 92 -15.68 1.54 21.97
C ASP A 92 -16.33 2.87 22.37
N GLU A 93 -16.47 3.10 23.68
CA GLU A 93 -17.08 4.31 24.25
C GLU A 93 -16.32 5.59 23.87
N GLU A 94 -14.99 5.53 23.75
CA GLU A 94 -14.18 6.68 23.37
C GLU A 94 -14.25 6.94 21.87
N LEU A 95 -14.38 5.88 21.06
CA LEU A 95 -14.57 6.02 19.61
C LEU A 95 -15.89 6.73 19.30
N GLU A 96 -16.98 6.41 19.99
CA GLU A 96 -18.26 7.12 19.82
C GLU A 96 -18.13 8.62 20.10
N LYS A 97 -17.32 9.02 21.09
CA LYS A 97 -17.05 10.42 21.41
C LYS A 97 -16.27 11.13 20.29
N VAL A 98 -15.33 10.45 19.61
CA VAL A 98 -14.64 11.00 18.43
C VAL A 98 -15.64 11.38 17.35
N LEU A 99 -16.70 10.59 17.17
CA LEU A 99 -17.68 10.78 16.10
C LEU A 99 -18.58 12.01 16.32
N LEU A 100 -18.54 12.63 17.50
CA LEU A 100 -19.17 13.91 17.78
C LEU A 100 -18.40 15.10 17.17
N LEU A 101 -17.14 14.89 16.77
CA LEU A 101 -16.25 15.94 16.24
C LEU A 101 -16.46 16.12 14.72
N THR A 102 -17.65 16.59 14.33
CA THR A 102 -18.12 16.62 12.93
C THR A 102 -17.29 17.45 11.94
N MET A 103 -16.49 18.40 12.43
CA MET A 103 -15.64 19.27 11.60
C MET A 103 -14.27 18.66 11.25
N VAL A 104 -13.97 17.47 11.77
CA VAL A 104 -12.70 16.78 11.51
C VAL A 104 -12.57 16.42 10.03
N ARG A 105 -11.38 16.69 9.49
CA ARG A 105 -10.98 16.39 8.12
C ARG A 105 -9.96 15.25 8.05
N VAL A 106 -9.16 15.08 9.10
CA VAL A 106 -8.13 14.05 9.20
C VAL A 106 -8.37 13.27 10.47
N LEU A 107 -8.63 11.97 10.32
CA LEU A 107 -8.71 11.02 11.41
C LEU A 107 -7.72 9.89 11.12
N ASP A 108 -6.61 9.87 11.87
CA ASP A 108 -5.51 8.93 11.65
C ASP A 108 -5.26 8.12 12.91
N TYR A 109 -5.27 6.79 12.76
CA TYR A 109 -4.86 5.86 13.78
C TYR A 109 -3.54 5.21 13.34
N GLU A 110 -2.43 5.70 13.87
CA GLU A 110 -1.09 5.26 13.53
C GLU A 110 -0.53 4.34 14.62
N ARG A 111 -0.08 3.13 14.21
CA ARG A 111 0.47 2.05 15.05
C ARG A 111 -0.50 1.60 16.14
N GLY A 112 -1.21 0.51 15.81
CA GLY A 112 -2.30 -0.03 16.61
C GLY A 112 -1.86 -0.49 18.01
N GLY A 113 -2.52 0.06 19.02
CA GLY A 113 -2.83 -0.71 20.22
C GLY A 113 -3.96 -1.69 19.93
N ASP A 114 -4.34 -2.47 20.94
CA ASP A 114 -5.48 -3.39 20.89
C ASP A 114 -6.79 -2.57 20.83
N ALA A 115 -7.04 -1.81 19.76
CA ALA A 115 -8.26 -1.03 19.61
C ALA A 115 -9.41 -2.01 19.45
N GLY A 116 -9.93 -2.48 20.57
CA GLY A 116 -11.02 -3.44 20.68
C GLY A 116 -12.33 -2.82 20.27
N CYS A 117 -12.40 -2.36 19.03
CA CYS A 117 -13.44 -1.46 18.61
C CYS A 117 -14.26 -2.00 17.44
N LYS A 118 -15.56 -1.75 17.51
CA LYS A 118 -16.49 -1.77 16.39
C LYS A 118 -16.57 -0.34 15.87
N LEU A 119 -16.40 -0.13 14.57
CA LEU A 119 -16.66 1.19 13.98
C LEU A 119 -18.17 1.50 14.01
N PRO A 120 -18.63 2.51 14.78
CA PRO A 120 -20.04 2.83 14.91
C PRO A 120 -20.63 3.37 13.60
N ASN A 121 -21.95 3.26 13.44
CA ASN A 121 -22.66 3.82 12.29
C ASN A 121 -22.53 5.36 12.21
N ASP A 122 -22.24 6.03 13.32
CA ASP A 122 -22.08 7.48 13.37
C ASP A 122 -20.86 8.00 12.60
N ILE A 123 -19.97 7.13 12.12
CA ILE A 123 -18.86 7.54 11.24
C ILE A 123 -19.34 8.32 10.02
N GLY A 124 -20.54 8.02 9.52
CA GLY A 124 -21.14 8.75 8.39
C GLY A 124 -21.53 10.20 8.68
N LYS A 125 -21.49 10.65 9.94
CA LYS A 125 -21.72 12.06 10.33
C LYS A 125 -20.50 12.94 10.03
N LEU A 126 -19.30 12.36 9.91
CA LEU A 126 -18.05 13.08 9.67
C LEU A 126 -17.88 13.46 8.18
N ILE A 127 -18.88 14.13 7.60
CA ILE A 127 -18.97 14.44 6.16
C ILE A 127 -17.84 15.34 5.64
N HIS A 128 -17.11 16.01 6.53
CA HIS A 128 -15.96 16.84 6.21
C HIS A 128 -14.64 16.06 6.14
N LEU A 129 -14.63 14.75 6.45
CA LEU A 129 -13.44 13.93 6.32
C LEU A 129 -12.86 13.98 4.90
N ARG A 130 -11.54 14.03 4.86
CA ARG A 130 -10.68 13.97 3.67
C ARG A 130 -9.68 12.84 3.80
N PHE A 131 -9.26 12.53 5.02
CA PHE A 131 -8.32 11.45 5.31
C PHE A 131 -8.83 10.61 6.47
N PHE A 132 -8.95 9.31 6.24
CA PHE A 132 -9.35 8.36 7.26
C PHE A 132 -8.51 7.08 7.18
N ARG A 133 -7.72 6.80 8.21
CA ARG A 133 -6.84 5.62 8.28
C ARG A 133 -7.12 4.82 9.55
N LEU A 134 -7.38 3.52 9.38
CA LEU A 134 -7.59 2.53 10.43
C LEU A 134 -6.50 1.44 10.42
N ARG A 135 -5.37 1.70 9.77
CA ARG A 135 -4.33 0.70 9.53
C ARG A 135 -3.84 0.07 10.83
N ASP A 136 -3.63 -1.24 10.80
CA ASP A 136 -3.06 -2.05 11.89
C ASP A 136 -3.88 -2.03 13.20
N LEU A 137 -5.16 -1.61 13.15
CA LEU A 137 -6.09 -1.71 14.29
C LEU A 137 -6.71 -3.11 14.40
N ASN A 138 -6.79 -3.64 15.63
CA ASN A 138 -7.37 -4.94 15.96
C ASN A 138 -8.90 -4.90 16.11
N PHE A 139 -9.63 -4.95 15.00
CA PHE A 139 -11.09 -4.92 14.97
C PHE A 139 -11.73 -6.19 15.56
N TRP A 140 -12.63 -6.00 16.54
CA TRP A 140 -13.52 -7.04 17.06
C TRP A 140 -14.65 -7.35 16.09
N SER A 141 -15.17 -6.32 15.43
CA SER A 141 -16.25 -6.50 14.46
C SER A 141 -15.73 -6.98 13.12
N SER A 142 -16.36 -8.02 12.60
CA SER A 142 -16.08 -8.53 11.26
C SER A 142 -16.82 -7.79 10.14
N LYS A 143 -17.42 -6.62 10.42
CA LYS A 143 -18.20 -5.82 9.44
C LYS A 143 -18.00 -4.32 9.66
N LEU A 144 -17.77 -3.59 8.56
CA LEU A 144 -17.76 -2.13 8.55
C LEU A 144 -19.18 -1.55 8.32
N PRO A 145 -19.50 -0.38 8.90
CA PRO A 145 -20.82 0.25 8.81
C PRO A 145 -21.09 0.82 7.40
N SER A 146 -22.33 0.69 6.91
CA SER A 146 -22.73 1.20 5.58
C SER A 146 -22.73 2.72 5.49
N SER A 147 -22.79 3.42 6.62
CA SER A 147 -22.72 4.87 6.72
C SER A 147 -21.37 5.45 6.25
N LEU A 148 -20.33 4.63 6.08
CA LEU A 148 -19.09 5.02 5.38
C LEU A 148 -19.39 5.67 4.02
N GLY A 149 -20.46 5.24 3.33
CA GLY A 149 -20.89 5.82 2.06
C GLY A 149 -21.30 7.30 2.11
N ASN A 150 -21.44 7.89 3.30
CA ASN A 150 -21.75 9.31 3.47
C ASN A 150 -20.50 10.21 3.36
N LEU A 151 -19.29 9.63 3.45
CA LEU A 151 -18.02 10.35 3.40
C LEU A 151 -17.64 10.72 1.95
N ARG A 152 -18.51 11.46 1.24
CA ARG A 152 -18.42 11.70 -0.21
C ARG A 152 -17.21 12.52 -0.65
N PHE A 153 -16.59 13.25 0.27
CA PHE A 153 -15.43 14.07 -0.01
C PHE A 153 -14.10 13.45 0.44
N LEU A 154 -14.14 12.19 0.91
CA LEU A 154 -12.96 11.48 1.36
C LEU A 154 -11.96 11.32 0.20
N GLN A 155 -10.68 11.58 0.47
CA GLN A 155 -9.57 11.50 -0.48
C GLN A 155 -8.68 10.29 -0.18
N THR A 156 -8.48 9.96 1.09
CA THR A 156 -7.74 8.76 1.51
C THR A 156 -8.58 7.93 2.45
N LEU A 157 -8.73 6.65 2.11
CA LEU A 157 -9.37 5.64 2.94
C LEU A 157 -8.42 4.45 3.09
N ASP A 158 -7.95 4.20 4.31
CA ASP A 158 -7.07 3.07 4.61
C ASP A 158 -7.75 2.14 5.62
N LEU A 159 -8.20 0.99 5.12
CA LEU A 159 -8.95 -0.05 5.84
C LEU A 159 -8.10 -1.30 6.09
N ARG A 160 -6.77 -1.19 6.14
CA ARG A 160 -5.86 -2.31 6.45
C ARG A 160 -5.89 -2.66 7.94
N ILE A 161 -7.07 -3.02 8.43
CA ILE A 161 -7.33 -3.49 9.80
C ILE A 161 -7.01 -4.97 9.95
N ILE A 162 -6.76 -5.40 11.19
CA ILE A 162 -6.54 -6.78 11.58
C ILE A 162 -7.79 -7.25 12.33
N GLY A 163 -8.41 -8.36 11.92
CA GLY A 163 -9.59 -8.87 12.61
C GLY A 163 -9.21 -9.85 13.72
N ARG A 164 -9.66 -9.60 14.96
CA ARG A 164 -9.24 -10.37 16.14
C ARG A 164 -9.74 -11.81 16.16
N TRP A 165 -11.01 -12.02 15.80
CA TRP A 165 -11.63 -13.36 15.77
C TRP A 165 -11.78 -13.95 14.37
N SER A 166 -11.74 -13.09 13.36
CA SER A 166 -11.78 -13.51 11.97
C SER A 166 -10.77 -12.70 11.21
N ASN A 167 -9.88 -13.38 10.50
CA ASN A 167 -8.95 -12.72 9.60
C ASN A 167 -9.64 -12.03 8.41
N SER A 168 -10.98 -12.03 8.32
CA SER A 168 -11.73 -11.49 7.18
C SER A 168 -12.78 -10.45 7.57
N ILE A 169 -12.81 -9.34 6.84
CA ILE A 169 -13.69 -8.19 7.10
C ILE A 169 -14.77 -8.09 6.03
N ARG A 170 -16.02 -7.87 6.41
CA ARG A 170 -17.10 -7.52 5.48
C ARG A 170 -17.09 -6.02 5.23
N VAL A 171 -16.68 -5.63 4.04
CA VAL A 171 -16.74 -4.24 3.58
C VAL A 171 -18.10 -4.00 2.91
N PRO A 172 -18.88 -2.98 3.32
CA PRO A 172 -20.14 -2.66 2.67
C PRO A 172 -19.89 -2.08 1.27
N ASN A 173 -20.76 -2.42 0.31
CA ASN A 173 -20.69 -1.91 -1.07
C ASN A 173 -21.21 -0.46 -1.16
N VAL A 174 -20.47 0.47 -0.57
CA VAL A 174 -20.79 1.91 -0.49
C VAL A 174 -19.63 2.81 -0.90
N ILE A 175 -18.43 2.24 -1.10
CA ILE A 175 -17.21 2.98 -1.47
C ILE A 175 -17.38 3.69 -2.83
N TRP A 176 -18.18 3.14 -3.75
CA TRP A 176 -18.52 3.78 -5.03
C TRP A 176 -19.09 5.20 -4.90
N ARG A 177 -19.62 5.59 -3.73
CA ARG A 177 -20.13 6.95 -3.47
C ARG A 177 -19.03 7.99 -3.20
N MET A 178 -17.78 7.56 -3.01
CA MET A 178 -16.64 8.40 -2.64
C MET A 178 -15.88 8.87 -3.89
N GLU A 179 -16.51 9.64 -4.76
CA GLU A 179 -15.92 10.02 -6.07
C GLU A 179 -14.64 10.87 -5.98
N LYS A 180 -14.37 11.48 -4.81
CA LYS A 180 -13.15 12.26 -4.54
C LYS A 180 -11.98 11.41 -4.03
N LEU A 181 -12.14 10.10 -3.94
CA LEU A 181 -11.12 9.20 -3.44
C LEU A 181 -9.92 9.14 -4.38
N ILE A 182 -8.74 9.34 -3.82
CA ILE A 182 -7.43 9.32 -4.48
C ILE A 182 -6.65 8.07 -4.04
N HIS A 183 -6.73 7.71 -2.76
CA HIS A 183 -6.02 6.55 -2.21
C HIS A 183 -6.99 5.62 -1.48
N LEU A 184 -7.02 4.36 -1.89
CA LEU A 184 -7.82 3.31 -1.29
C LEU A 184 -6.93 2.12 -0.92
N TYR A 185 -6.92 1.78 0.37
CA TYR A 185 -6.29 0.56 0.87
C TYR A 185 -7.38 -0.32 1.47
N LEU A 186 -7.67 -1.45 0.82
CA LEU A 186 -8.67 -2.39 1.31
C LEU A 186 -8.09 -3.29 2.43
N PRO A 187 -8.93 -3.94 3.24
CA PRO A 187 -8.46 -5.00 4.14
C PRO A 187 -7.77 -6.10 3.33
N SER A 188 -6.70 -6.69 3.87
CA SER A 188 -5.95 -7.74 3.18
C SER A 188 -6.79 -8.98 2.88
N LYS A 189 -7.81 -9.22 3.70
CA LYS A 189 -8.76 -10.32 3.57
C LYS A 189 -10.17 -9.80 3.78
N CYS A 190 -10.99 -9.89 2.74
CA CYS A 190 -12.40 -9.56 2.79
C CYS A 190 -13.27 -10.83 2.89
N LYS A 191 -14.43 -10.74 3.54
CA LYS A 191 -15.40 -11.86 3.57
C LYS A 191 -15.90 -12.16 2.16
N SER A 192 -16.15 -13.44 1.85
CA SER A 192 -16.60 -13.92 0.53
C SER A 192 -17.85 -13.20 -0.04
N LYS A 193 -18.77 -12.77 0.82
CA LYS A 193 -19.99 -12.01 0.42
C LYS A 193 -19.72 -10.55 0.03
N THR A 194 -18.49 -10.07 0.14
CA THR A 194 -18.11 -8.71 -0.25
C THR A 194 -17.99 -8.66 -1.77
N LYS A 195 -18.77 -7.78 -2.42
CA LYS A 195 -18.64 -7.43 -3.84
C LYS A 195 -18.75 -5.92 -3.98
N LEU A 196 -17.60 -5.27 -4.14
CA LEU A 196 -17.44 -3.82 -4.19
C LEU A 196 -17.50 -3.36 -5.64
N LYS A 197 -18.38 -2.39 -5.91
CA LYS A 197 -18.36 -1.61 -7.14
C LYS A 197 -17.38 -0.47 -6.93
N LEU A 198 -16.38 -0.36 -7.79
CA LEU A 198 -15.34 0.68 -7.74
C LEU A 198 -15.26 1.49 -9.05
N GLY A 199 -16.05 1.16 -10.08
CA GLY A 199 -15.96 1.80 -11.40
C GLY A 199 -16.27 3.30 -11.44
N THR A 200 -16.83 3.88 -10.37
CA THR A 200 -17.06 5.32 -10.24
C THR A 200 -15.81 6.10 -9.78
N LEU A 201 -14.77 5.43 -9.28
CA LEU A 201 -13.60 6.04 -8.63
C LEU A 201 -12.53 6.49 -9.63
N LYS A 202 -12.88 7.43 -10.52
CA LYS A 202 -12.01 7.89 -11.62
C LYS A 202 -10.77 8.68 -11.16
N ASN A 203 -10.79 9.24 -9.95
CA ASN A 203 -9.68 10.02 -9.38
C ASN A 203 -8.64 9.16 -8.65
N LEU A 204 -8.86 7.85 -8.58
CA LEU A 204 -8.03 6.95 -7.81
C LEU A 204 -6.62 6.84 -8.41
N GLN A 205 -5.61 7.07 -7.58
CA GLN A 205 -4.18 6.97 -7.91
C GLN A 205 -3.52 5.79 -7.22
N THR A 206 -4.00 5.38 -6.04
CA THR A 206 -3.48 4.22 -5.31
C THR A 206 -4.61 3.28 -4.96
N LEU A 207 -4.47 2.01 -5.33
CA LEU A 207 -5.37 0.94 -4.96
C LEU A 207 -4.57 -0.25 -4.44
N VAL A 208 -4.73 -0.54 -3.16
CA VAL A 208 -3.99 -1.62 -2.48
C VAL A 208 -4.96 -2.67 -1.96
N ASN A 209 -4.53 -3.94 -2.03
CA ASN A 209 -5.32 -5.13 -1.71
C ASN A 209 -6.56 -5.33 -2.60
N PHE A 210 -6.46 -5.01 -3.89
CA PHE A 210 -7.53 -5.32 -4.84
C PHE A 210 -7.65 -6.84 -5.04
N ASN A 211 -8.86 -7.40 -4.94
CA ASN A 211 -9.07 -8.84 -5.08
C ASN A 211 -10.29 -9.10 -5.98
N THR A 212 -10.16 -9.96 -7.00
CA THR A 212 -11.24 -10.27 -7.95
C THR A 212 -12.39 -11.07 -7.32
N LYS A 213 -12.15 -11.79 -6.21
CA LYS A 213 -13.23 -12.38 -5.41
C LYS A 213 -14.12 -11.29 -4.80
N ASN A 214 -13.60 -10.11 -4.48
CA ASN A 214 -14.33 -9.07 -3.76
C ASN A 214 -14.61 -7.78 -4.52
N CYS A 215 -14.02 -7.60 -5.69
CA CYS A 215 -14.21 -6.45 -6.57
C CYS A 215 -14.45 -6.93 -8.00
N TYR A 216 -15.03 -6.09 -8.84
CA TYR A 216 -15.20 -6.42 -10.26
C TYR A 216 -13.93 -6.03 -11.02
N LEU A 217 -13.32 -6.99 -11.73
CA LEU A 217 -12.12 -6.73 -12.53
C LEU A 217 -12.34 -5.61 -13.57
N LYS A 218 -13.54 -5.58 -14.18
CA LYS A 218 -13.95 -4.53 -15.12
C LYS A 218 -13.98 -3.12 -14.55
N ASP A 219 -13.98 -2.94 -13.24
CA ASP A 219 -13.93 -1.60 -12.66
C ASP A 219 -12.55 -0.94 -12.86
N LEU A 220 -11.48 -1.73 -13.01
CA LEU A 220 -10.12 -1.22 -13.24
C LEU A 220 -10.00 -0.41 -14.53
N ILE A 221 -10.84 -0.71 -15.54
CA ILE A 221 -10.84 0.02 -16.81
C ILE A 221 -11.16 1.50 -16.63
N ASN A 222 -11.95 1.85 -15.61
CA ASN A 222 -12.39 3.21 -15.32
C ASN A 222 -11.34 4.02 -14.53
N MET A 223 -10.33 3.38 -13.97
CA MET A 223 -9.32 3.99 -13.09
C MET A 223 -8.16 4.58 -13.90
N THR A 224 -8.47 5.55 -14.76
CA THR A 224 -7.53 6.12 -15.73
C THR A 224 -6.36 6.92 -15.11
N ASN A 225 -6.46 7.27 -13.83
CA ASN A 225 -5.42 7.97 -13.08
C ASN A 225 -4.60 7.06 -12.15
N ILE A 226 -4.81 5.73 -12.17
CA ILE A 226 -4.12 4.82 -11.25
C ILE A 226 -2.60 4.85 -11.50
N ARG A 227 -1.84 4.94 -10.42
CA ARG A 227 -0.36 5.01 -10.40
C ARG A 227 0.26 3.81 -9.72
N GLU A 228 -0.42 3.32 -8.69
CA GLU A 228 -0.02 2.16 -7.89
C GLU A 228 -1.20 1.21 -7.74
N LEU A 229 -1.01 -0.03 -8.18
CA LEU A 229 -1.99 -1.10 -8.07
C LEU A 229 -1.35 -2.31 -7.39
N GLU A 230 -1.94 -2.76 -6.27
CA GLU A 230 -1.63 -4.05 -5.67
C GLU A 230 -2.83 -4.96 -5.73
N ILE A 231 -2.64 -6.14 -6.33
CA ILE A 231 -3.62 -7.21 -6.45
C ILE A 231 -3.29 -8.28 -5.42
N GLN A 232 -4.26 -8.62 -4.57
CA GLN A 232 -4.10 -9.60 -3.50
C GLN A 232 -5.07 -10.78 -3.64
N GLY A 233 -4.53 -11.98 -3.44
CA GLY A 233 -5.25 -13.25 -3.46
C GLY A 233 -5.44 -13.81 -4.87
N HIS A 234 -6.45 -14.66 -5.01
CA HIS A 234 -6.72 -15.35 -6.27
C HIS A 234 -6.95 -14.38 -7.43
N PHE A 235 -6.20 -14.55 -8.51
CA PHE A 235 -6.31 -13.76 -9.73
C PHE A 235 -6.88 -14.62 -10.86
N ASN A 236 -8.21 -14.54 -11.06
CA ASN A 236 -8.88 -15.15 -12.21
C ASN A 236 -9.41 -14.06 -13.15
N ILE A 237 -9.10 -14.18 -14.44
CA ILE A 237 -9.60 -13.30 -15.50
C ILE A 237 -10.76 -13.98 -16.26
N GLU A 238 -11.06 -15.26 -16.02
CA GLU A 238 -12.15 -15.97 -16.71
C GLU A 238 -13.52 -15.27 -16.56
N ASP A 239 -13.78 -14.65 -15.39
CA ASP A 239 -14.98 -13.84 -15.13
C ASP A 239 -15.08 -12.59 -16.04
N PHE A 240 -13.99 -12.19 -16.71
CA PHE A 240 -13.96 -11.07 -17.66
C PHE A 240 -14.50 -11.45 -19.04
N TYR A 241 -14.41 -12.73 -19.41
CA TYR A 241 -14.77 -13.22 -20.75
C TYR A 241 -16.24 -13.65 -20.87
N THR A 242 -16.96 -13.78 -19.76
CA THR A 242 -18.37 -14.20 -19.79
C THR A 242 -19.32 -13.15 -20.35
N GLU A 243 -18.87 -11.89 -20.51
CA GLU A 243 -19.70 -10.79 -21.03
C GLU A 243 -19.25 -10.20 -22.39
N GLU A 244 -17.99 -10.37 -22.83
CA GLU A 244 -17.48 -9.72 -24.07
C GLU A 244 -16.77 -10.70 -25.04
N LEU A 245 -17.35 -10.84 -26.24
CA LEU A 245 -16.88 -11.68 -27.34
C LEU A 245 -15.43 -11.36 -27.79
N GLY A 246 -14.56 -12.37 -27.80
CA GLY A 246 -13.50 -12.59 -28.79
C GLY A 246 -12.33 -11.59 -28.88
N ARG A 247 -12.37 -10.46 -28.17
CA ARG A 247 -11.30 -9.46 -28.13
C ARG A 247 -10.70 -9.47 -26.73
N ASN A 248 -9.39 -9.60 -26.62
CA ASN A 248 -8.65 -9.55 -25.35
C ASN A 248 -8.68 -8.09 -24.83
N PRO A 249 -9.65 -7.69 -23.98
CA PRO A 249 -9.90 -6.27 -23.71
C PRO A 249 -8.92 -5.74 -22.68
N ALA A 250 -8.48 -4.50 -22.82
CA ALA A 250 -7.56 -3.90 -21.86
C ALA A 250 -8.15 -3.90 -20.44
N ILE A 251 -7.42 -4.50 -19.48
CA ILE A 251 -7.84 -4.56 -18.07
C ILE A 251 -7.57 -3.21 -17.39
N VAL A 252 -6.43 -2.58 -17.70
CA VAL A 252 -6.03 -1.28 -17.18
C VAL A 252 -5.84 -0.29 -18.33
N GLN A 253 -6.45 0.88 -18.24
CA GLN A 253 -6.31 1.96 -19.25
C GLN A 253 -5.38 3.10 -18.80
N SER A 254 -4.91 3.09 -17.55
CA SER A 254 -4.08 4.17 -17.03
C SER A 254 -2.71 4.21 -17.71
N LYS A 255 -2.36 5.41 -18.19
CA LYS A 255 -1.03 5.75 -18.72
C LYS A 255 -0.04 6.14 -17.62
N TYR A 256 -0.51 6.22 -16.37
CA TYR A 256 0.29 6.67 -15.22
C TYR A 256 0.67 5.52 -14.27
N LEU A 257 0.23 4.30 -14.55
CA LEU A 257 0.54 3.13 -13.73
C LEU A 257 2.04 2.84 -13.79
N HIS A 258 2.75 3.15 -12.71
CA HIS A 258 4.19 2.94 -12.62
C HIS A 258 4.57 1.78 -11.69
N SER A 259 3.67 1.34 -10.80
CA SER A 259 3.90 0.28 -9.83
C SER A 259 2.77 -0.75 -9.86
N LEU A 260 3.12 -2.01 -10.11
CA LEU A 260 2.20 -3.15 -10.03
C LEU A 260 2.78 -4.21 -9.08
N SER A 261 1.98 -4.59 -8.08
CA SER A 261 2.29 -5.66 -7.13
C SER A 261 1.21 -6.72 -7.23
N ILE A 262 1.59 -8.00 -7.27
CA ILE A 262 0.64 -9.11 -7.21
C ILE A 262 1.10 -10.06 -6.10
N ILE A 263 0.24 -10.31 -5.13
CA ILE A 263 0.49 -11.16 -3.98
C ILE A 263 -0.58 -12.24 -3.95
N ASN A 264 -0.19 -13.50 -4.10
CA ASN A 264 -1.11 -14.63 -4.09
C ASN A 264 -0.49 -15.83 -3.37
N ASP A 265 -0.97 -16.06 -2.15
CA ASP A 265 -0.68 -17.25 -1.35
C ASP A 265 -1.58 -18.45 -1.71
N GLU A 266 -2.63 -18.22 -2.50
CA GLU A 266 -3.65 -19.20 -2.89
C GLU A 266 -3.45 -19.75 -4.31
N GLY A 267 -3.01 -21.01 -4.41
CA GLY A 267 -2.95 -21.72 -5.69
C GLY A 267 -1.87 -21.19 -6.65
N ARG A 268 -1.99 -21.55 -7.94
CA ARG A 268 -1.05 -21.18 -9.00
C ARG A 268 -1.73 -20.28 -10.01
N ILE A 269 -1.05 -19.22 -10.46
CA ILE A 269 -1.55 -18.35 -11.52
C ILE A 269 -1.18 -18.94 -12.88
N ASP A 270 -2.14 -19.00 -13.80
CA ASP A 270 -1.85 -19.30 -15.21
C ASP A 270 -1.04 -18.14 -15.83
N PRO A 271 0.15 -18.40 -16.41
CA PRO A 271 0.94 -17.37 -17.10
C PRO A 271 0.16 -16.56 -18.15
N ARG A 272 -0.88 -17.12 -18.78
CA ARG A 272 -1.75 -16.40 -19.73
C ARG A 272 -2.50 -15.25 -19.06
N HIS A 273 -2.94 -15.43 -17.82
CA HIS A 273 -3.63 -14.37 -17.07
C HIS A 273 -2.68 -13.22 -16.76
N LEU A 274 -1.48 -13.52 -16.27
CA LEU A 274 -0.47 -12.49 -16.02
C LEU A 274 -0.09 -11.76 -17.32
N THR A 275 0.07 -12.52 -18.41
CA THR A 275 0.36 -11.96 -19.75
C THR A 275 -0.72 -10.97 -20.19
N HIS A 276 -1.99 -11.33 -20.03
CA HIS A 276 -3.10 -10.45 -20.41
C HIS A 276 -3.11 -9.16 -19.57
N LEU A 277 -2.94 -9.25 -18.25
CA LEU A 277 -2.84 -8.06 -17.39
C LEU A 277 -1.70 -7.13 -17.83
N LEU A 278 -0.49 -7.68 -17.97
CA LEU A 278 0.70 -6.90 -18.32
C LEU A 278 0.62 -6.28 -19.72
N SER A 279 -0.09 -6.92 -20.67
CA SER A 279 -0.30 -6.37 -22.01
C SER A 279 -1.07 -5.03 -22.02
N SER A 280 -1.81 -4.73 -20.96
CA SER A 280 -2.51 -3.45 -20.78
C SER A 280 -1.68 -2.39 -20.02
N CYS A 281 -0.51 -2.77 -19.48
CA CYS A 281 0.23 -1.98 -18.52
C CYS A 281 1.56 -1.43 -19.07
N ASN A 282 1.48 -0.56 -20.07
CA ASN A 282 2.64 -0.12 -20.87
C ASN A 282 3.62 0.85 -20.17
N SER A 283 3.23 1.43 -19.04
CA SER A 283 4.01 2.47 -18.34
C SER A 283 4.61 2.00 -17.02
N ILE A 284 4.49 0.71 -16.70
CA ILE A 284 5.01 0.16 -15.44
C ILE A 284 6.54 0.27 -15.44
N SER A 285 7.05 0.79 -14.32
CA SER A 285 8.48 0.83 -14.00
C SER A 285 8.87 -0.17 -12.90
N ARG A 286 7.90 -0.61 -12.09
CA ARG A 286 8.11 -1.54 -10.99
C ARG A 286 7.10 -2.69 -11.02
N LEU A 287 7.62 -3.92 -11.03
CA LEU A 287 6.83 -5.14 -10.96
C LEU A 287 7.27 -5.97 -9.76
N SER A 288 6.34 -6.24 -8.84
CA SER A 288 6.55 -7.14 -7.71
C SER A 288 5.60 -8.32 -7.81
N LEU A 289 6.14 -9.54 -7.79
CA LEU A 289 5.38 -10.78 -7.87
C LEU A 289 5.70 -11.64 -6.65
N ASP A 290 4.70 -11.85 -5.78
CA ASP A 290 4.70 -12.83 -4.70
C ASP A 290 3.63 -13.89 -4.99
N VAL A 291 3.83 -14.69 -6.05
CA VAL A 291 2.78 -15.57 -6.62
C VAL A 291 3.37 -16.84 -7.19
N LYS A 292 2.75 -18.02 -7.01
CA LYS A 292 3.21 -19.23 -7.70
C LYS A 292 2.89 -19.16 -9.20
N ILE A 293 3.91 -19.19 -10.07
CA ILE A 293 3.80 -19.13 -11.54
C ILE A 293 4.88 -20.00 -12.19
N ARG A 294 4.55 -20.80 -13.22
CA ARG A 294 5.53 -21.71 -13.88
C ARG A 294 6.67 -20.96 -14.57
N ARG A 295 6.31 -19.87 -15.25
CA ARG A 295 7.20 -19.07 -16.09
C ARG A 295 6.67 -17.65 -16.20
N LEU A 296 7.57 -16.70 -16.41
CA LEU A 296 7.20 -15.32 -16.69
C LEU A 296 6.69 -15.16 -18.14
N PRO A 297 5.86 -14.14 -18.40
CA PRO A 297 5.50 -13.75 -19.77
C PRO A 297 6.74 -13.39 -20.58
N LYS A 298 6.68 -13.60 -21.90
CA LYS A 298 7.76 -13.19 -22.82
C LYS A 298 7.99 -11.68 -22.75
N TYR A 299 9.22 -11.26 -23.04
CA TYR A 299 9.68 -9.87 -22.84
C TYR A 299 8.81 -8.81 -23.54
N HIS A 300 8.20 -9.11 -24.68
CA HIS A 300 7.34 -8.16 -25.41
C HIS A 300 5.98 -7.89 -24.75
N TYR A 301 5.60 -8.70 -23.75
CA TYR A 301 4.44 -8.42 -22.89
C TYR A 301 4.81 -7.60 -21.65
N LEU A 302 6.11 -7.41 -21.41
CA LEU A 302 6.61 -6.61 -20.30
C LEU A 302 6.82 -5.17 -20.78
N SER A 303 6.53 -4.21 -19.90
CA SER A 303 6.80 -2.79 -20.16
C SER A 303 8.30 -2.57 -20.37
N SER A 304 8.66 -1.89 -21.46
CA SER A 304 10.05 -1.51 -21.72
C SER A 304 10.61 -0.56 -20.65
N ASN A 305 9.74 0.15 -19.91
CA ASN A 305 10.10 1.07 -18.84
C ASN A 305 10.44 0.38 -17.51
N LEU A 306 10.37 -0.95 -17.43
CA LEU A 306 10.68 -1.69 -16.21
C LEU A 306 12.11 -1.43 -15.76
N ALA A 307 12.23 -0.85 -14.56
CA ALA A 307 13.47 -0.57 -13.88
C ALA A 307 13.69 -1.45 -12.66
N TYR A 308 12.61 -1.98 -12.06
CA TYR A 308 12.64 -2.81 -10.87
C TYR A 308 11.75 -4.03 -11.03
N ILE A 309 12.30 -5.21 -10.76
CA ILE A 309 11.57 -6.48 -10.71
C ILE A 309 11.89 -7.22 -9.41
N LYS A 310 10.86 -7.57 -8.65
CA LYS A 310 10.94 -8.42 -7.47
C LYS A 310 10.16 -9.69 -7.66
N LEU A 311 10.81 -10.81 -7.42
CA LEU A 311 10.24 -12.14 -7.52
C LEU A 311 10.36 -12.83 -6.17
N ARG A 312 9.22 -13.20 -5.59
CA ARG A 312 9.12 -13.92 -4.32
C ARG A 312 8.12 -15.07 -4.49
N LYS A 313 8.44 -16.23 -3.92
CA LYS A 313 7.61 -17.45 -3.95
C LYS A 313 7.07 -17.79 -5.34
N CYS A 314 7.81 -17.40 -6.38
CA CYS A 314 7.39 -17.55 -7.76
C CYS A 314 7.37 -19.00 -8.21
N LYS A 315 8.27 -19.83 -7.68
CA LYS A 315 8.45 -21.21 -8.10
C LYS A 315 8.60 -21.32 -9.61
N LEU A 316 9.40 -20.43 -10.19
CA LEU A 316 9.75 -20.47 -11.61
C LEU A 316 10.51 -21.76 -11.91
N GLU A 317 10.07 -22.49 -12.93
CA GLU A 317 10.65 -23.76 -13.35
C GLU A 317 11.63 -23.58 -14.51
N GLU A 318 11.44 -22.51 -15.29
CA GLU A 318 12.22 -22.16 -16.48
C GLU A 318 13.20 -21.01 -16.19
N ASP A 319 14.32 -20.98 -16.91
CA ASP A 319 15.25 -19.85 -16.85
C ASP A 319 14.59 -18.58 -17.40
N THR A 320 14.54 -17.54 -16.58
CA THR A 320 13.92 -16.26 -16.92
C THR A 320 14.91 -15.19 -17.32
N ILE A 321 16.22 -15.41 -17.12
CA ILE A 321 17.26 -14.44 -17.49
C ILE A 321 17.18 -14.06 -18.98
N PRO A 322 17.00 -14.99 -19.95
CA PRO A 322 16.89 -14.63 -21.37
C PRO A 322 15.69 -13.73 -21.72
N THR A 323 14.70 -13.68 -20.84
CA THR A 323 13.55 -12.77 -20.97
C THR A 323 13.84 -11.42 -20.34
N LEU A 324 14.44 -11.41 -19.15
CA LEU A 324 14.70 -10.21 -18.35
C LEU A 324 15.88 -9.39 -18.90
N GLU A 325 16.87 -10.03 -19.49
CA GLU A 325 18.05 -9.38 -20.10
C GLU A 325 17.68 -8.44 -21.25
N LYS A 326 16.53 -8.68 -21.90
CA LYS A 326 16.02 -7.87 -23.00
C LYS A 326 15.39 -6.55 -22.55
N LEU A 327 15.29 -6.30 -21.23
CA LEU A 327 14.70 -5.09 -20.68
C LEU A 327 15.75 -3.97 -20.61
N PRO A 328 15.62 -2.90 -21.40
CA PRO A 328 16.70 -1.93 -21.61
C PRO A 328 16.95 -0.98 -20.43
N TYR A 329 16.00 -0.89 -19.50
CA TYR A 329 16.07 0.01 -18.34
C TYR A 329 16.09 -0.73 -17.01
N LEU A 330 16.19 -2.06 -17.00
CA LEU A 330 16.19 -2.84 -15.77
C LEU A 330 17.45 -2.53 -14.95
N ARG A 331 17.26 -1.93 -13.77
CA ARG A 331 18.32 -1.55 -12.83
C ARG A 331 18.41 -2.48 -11.65
N MET A 332 17.28 -3.03 -11.21
CA MET A 332 17.23 -3.85 -10.02
C MET A 332 16.38 -5.09 -10.26
N LEU A 333 16.97 -6.24 -9.95
CA LEU A 333 16.35 -7.55 -10.05
C LEU A 333 16.54 -8.27 -8.72
N GLU A 334 15.45 -8.67 -8.08
CA GLU A 334 15.48 -9.32 -6.77
C GLU A 334 14.81 -10.69 -6.81
N PHE A 335 15.55 -11.72 -6.37
CA PHE A 335 15.05 -13.06 -6.14
C PHE A 335 14.99 -13.33 -4.63
N HIS A 336 13.78 -13.39 -4.10
CA HIS A 336 13.51 -13.72 -2.70
C HIS A 336 13.13 -15.20 -2.54
N GLU A 337 12.86 -15.61 -1.30
CA GLU A 337 12.39 -16.93 -0.89
C GLU A 337 11.53 -17.65 -1.96
N GLU A 338 11.94 -18.85 -2.39
CA GLU A 338 11.23 -19.69 -3.37
C GLU A 338 10.92 -19.03 -4.73
N ALA A 339 11.66 -18.01 -5.17
CA ALA A 339 11.45 -17.38 -6.47
C ALA A 339 11.67 -18.35 -7.66
N PHE A 340 12.68 -19.21 -7.58
CA PHE A 340 13.03 -20.20 -8.61
C PHE A 340 13.11 -21.60 -7.99
N ILE A 341 12.73 -22.62 -8.74
CA ILE A 341 12.86 -24.04 -8.38
C ILE A 341 13.43 -24.89 -9.52
N GLY A 342 13.78 -24.25 -10.64
CA GLY A 342 14.44 -24.93 -11.76
C GLY A 342 15.89 -25.32 -11.42
N LYS A 343 16.56 -25.94 -12.40
CA LYS A 343 17.91 -26.50 -12.19
C LYS A 343 18.99 -25.42 -12.13
N GLU A 344 18.97 -24.51 -13.12
CA GLU A 344 20.01 -23.51 -13.35
C GLU A 344 19.42 -22.33 -14.15
N MET A 345 19.97 -21.14 -13.90
CA MET A 345 19.76 -19.87 -14.60
C MET A 345 21.11 -19.44 -15.15
N LEU A 346 21.19 -19.25 -16.46
CA LEU A 346 22.42 -18.88 -17.14
C LEU A 346 22.44 -17.37 -17.36
N CYS A 347 23.36 -16.69 -16.68
CA CYS A 347 23.56 -15.26 -16.85
C CYS A 347 24.84 -15.00 -17.65
N CYS A 348 24.71 -14.43 -18.84
CA CYS A 348 25.85 -13.96 -19.63
C CYS A 348 26.34 -12.61 -19.06
N GLY A 349 27.66 -12.41 -18.93
CA GLY A 349 28.24 -11.20 -18.31
C GLY A 349 27.87 -9.87 -18.99
N GLN A 350 27.33 -9.88 -20.21
CA GLN A 350 26.84 -8.71 -20.96
C GLN A 350 25.30 -8.67 -21.07
N ALA A 351 24.58 -9.58 -20.42
CA ALA A 351 23.13 -9.73 -20.56
C ALA A 351 22.36 -8.46 -20.20
N PHE A 352 22.77 -7.76 -19.13
CA PHE A 352 22.07 -6.57 -18.67
C PHE A 352 22.89 -5.29 -18.88
N ALA A 353 22.34 -4.35 -19.66
CA ALA A 353 23.03 -3.10 -19.98
C ALA A 353 23.07 -2.07 -18.83
N LYS A 354 22.07 -2.08 -17.92
CA LYS A 354 21.89 -1.05 -16.88
C LYS A 354 21.66 -1.61 -15.48
N LEU A 355 21.91 -2.90 -15.26
CA LEU A 355 21.67 -3.52 -13.96
C LEU A 355 22.65 -2.96 -12.92
N GLU A 356 22.10 -2.33 -11.90
CA GLU A 356 22.83 -1.71 -10.78
C GLU A 356 22.88 -2.66 -9.58
N SER A 357 21.84 -3.50 -9.36
CA SER A 357 21.81 -4.46 -8.27
C SER A 357 21.07 -5.76 -8.62
N LEU A 358 21.64 -6.89 -8.19
CA LEU A 358 21.05 -8.22 -8.23
C LEU A 358 20.98 -8.75 -6.78
N PHE A 359 19.78 -8.90 -6.23
CA PHE A 359 19.61 -9.35 -4.84
C PHE A 359 19.13 -10.80 -4.77
N ARG A 360 19.73 -11.58 -3.86
CA ARG A 360 19.33 -12.96 -3.54
C ARG A 360 19.21 -13.14 -2.03
N THR A 361 18.09 -13.65 -1.53
CA THR A 361 17.98 -14.00 -0.10
C THR A 361 18.69 -15.33 0.22
N ARG A 362 19.43 -15.40 1.34
CA ARG A 362 20.23 -16.55 1.81
C ARG A 362 19.52 -17.92 1.89
N LYS A 363 18.19 -17.99 1.88
CA LYS A 363 17.43 -19.25 1.91
C LYS A 363 17.35 -19.98 0.55
N ILE A 364 18.05 -19.48 -0.46
CA ILE A 364 18.08 -20.03 -1.82
C ILE A 364 19.33 -20.93 -1.96
N LYS A 365 19.18 -22.14 -2.52
CA LYS A 365 20.30 -23.08 -2.73
C LYS A 365 21.42 -22.38 -3.53
N GLU A 366 22.67 -22.59 -3.11
CA GLU A 366 23.85 -21.81 -3.55
C GLU A 366 24.16 -21.89 -5.06
N SER A 367 23.54 -22.82 -5.81
CA SER A 367 23.98 -23.25 -7.15
C SER A 367 23.09 -22.90 -8.34
N TRP A 368 22.09 -22.02 -8.22
CA TRP A 368 21.13 -21.81 -9.32
C TRP A 368 21.55 -20.80 -10.38
N ILE A 369 22.38 -19.80 -10.09
CA ILE A 369 22.80 -18.83 -11.10
C ILE A 369 24.26 -19.10 -11.43
N THR A 370 24.51 -19.62 -12.63
CA THR A 370 25.87 -19.77 -13.16
C THR A 370 26.18 -18.56 -14.01
N ILE A 371 27.11 -17.73 -13.55
CA ILE A 371 27.64 -16.61 -14.30
C ILE A 371 28.83 -17.13 -15.10
N LYS A 372 28.75 -17.07 -16.45
CA LYS A 372 29.92 -17.34 -17.29
C LYS A 372 30.87 -16.15 -17.21
N GLU A 373 32.12 -16.41 -16.82
CA GLU A 373 33.15 -15.43 -16.47
C GLU A 373 33.32 -14.29 -17.51
N ASP A 374 33.16 -13.04 -17.05
CA ASP A 374 33.93 -11.85 -17.46
C ASP A 374 33.49 -10.60 -16.66
N LEU A 375 33.42 -10.71 -15.32
CA LEU A 375 32.93 -9.65 -14.43
C LEU A 375 34.05 -8.73 -13.88
N LYS A 376 35.00 -8.28 -14.70
CA LYS A 376 36.03 -7.33 -14.23
C LYS A 376 35.54 -5.89 -14.00
N LYS A 377 34.27 -5.56 -14.30
CA LYS A 377 33.72 -4.19 -14.11
C LYS A 377 32.49 -4.07 -13.22
N ALA A 378 31.91 -5.17 -12.75
CA ALA A 378 30.76 -5.14 -11.84
C ALA A 378 30.97 -5.93 -10.53
N HIS A 379 32.23 -6.29 -10.24
CA HIS A 379 32.59 -7.06 -9.05
C HIS A 379 32.32 -6.31 -7.72
N ASP A 380 32.22 -4.97 -7.75
CA ASP A 380 31.99 -4.17 -6.53
C ASP A 380 30.52 -3.76 -6.29
N ARG A 381 29.57 -4.14 -7.18
CA ARG A 381 28.16 -3.69 -7.08
C ARG A 381 27.11 -4.79 -7.11
N LEU A 382 27.50 -6.04 -7.39
CA LEU A 382 26.56 -7.09 -7.76
C LEU A 382 26.02 -7.97 -6.62
N TRP A 383 26.51 -7.81 -5.39
CA TRP A 383 26.05 -8.66 -4.28
C TRP A 383 26.05 -7.87 -2.98
N TRP A 384 24.88 -7.43 -2.55
CA TRP A 384 24.68 -7.07 -1.15
C TRP A 384 23.93 -8.22 -0.48
N ASP A 385 24.69 -9.10 0.17
CA ASP A 385 24.16 -9.95 1.23
C ASP A 385 23.83 -9.06 2.44
N PHE A 386 22.69 -8.36 2.41
CA PHE A 386 22.19 -7.76 3.65
C PHE A 386 21.53 -8.86 4.49
N ILE A 387 22.23 -9.23 5.56
CA ILE A 387 21.69 -9.91 6.73
C ILE A 387 20.66 -8.96 7.34
N VAL A 388 19.38 -9.31 7.25
CA VAL A 388 18.37 -8.77 8.16
C VAL A 388 17.80 -9.99 8.88
N ASP A 389 18.12 -10.05 10.17
CA ASP A 389 17.75 -11.10 11.12
C ASP A 389 16.23 -11.33 11.23
#